data_AF-A0A3R6HG27-F1
#
_entry.id   AF-A0A3R6HG27-F1
#
_cell.length_a   1.000
_cell.length_b   1.000
_cell.length_c   1.000
_cell.angle_alpha   90.00
_cell.angle_beta   90.00
_cell.angle_gamma   90.00
#
_symmetry.space_group_name_H-M   'P 1'
#
loop_
_entity.id
_entity.type
_entity.pdbx_description
1 polymer ?
#
loop_
_entity_poly.entity_id
_entity_poly.type
_entity_poly.pdbx_seq_one_letter_code
_entity_poly.pdbx_strand_id
1 'polypeptide(L)'
;MDMRPGKGFTTSQSNEHLRVFSDKDRAKKAQWNYDPSREHLNFEIGKGGVVMKVNKMKSIPQRIAENLEARGIKDPNLSLINQGKRPYFKTVANFILGGNREVMRNLAFGNQNVNWEQGADNTQLKRMPEIENWAKDAYRFMCKKYGEKNIAAFVVHLDEANPHIHCTVLPITPKEKFSFLGVFLDGHDDKEALSRHMTNLHTEFANEVGIKYGLERGDSIKETGAEHRTTEEYRERLWKEAQQKEAEVEENNKTIEGNKKTIDTQNNIMDSQSREIKHAAARLKALQTMIKNLQTHKLDLEGEVKKLERDLESGKITKEEADRKLAQINADIEKTKEKIADKIEKLKIAQRQLDIIEEKKNKFEAKAAMAEEKATEAEKKYNEVKAKIDKETPALNKQVMREMQALGYHLGAIDTQNRLERYNEFKAQLPNEQREFLDSTVGKIWDGSFMEQIAENTSAVCSVATALFMGYLDSATTIAASHGGGGSPGSDWGKKDDEDDLAFRRRCFGMAMHMMRSGNKQQRKR
;
A
#
# COMPACT_ATOMS: atom_id res chain seq x y z
N MET A 1 0.61 23.85 10.75
CA MET A 1 1.87 24.28 11.40
C MET A 1 2.18 23.30 12.51
N ASP A 2 3.46 22.96 12.71
CA ASP A 2 3.93 22.14 13.84
C ASP A 2 5.17 22.83 14.44
N MET A 3 5.40 22.71 15.74
CA MET A 3 6.57 23.26 16.42
C MET A 3 7.22 22.20 17.31
N ARG A 4 8.50 21.94 17.05
CA ARG A 4 9.30 21.02 17.87
C ARG A 4 10.39 21.77 18.63
N PRO A 5 10.33 21.80 19.97
CA PRO A 5 11.41 22.35 20.78
C PRO A 5 12.65 21.46 20.72
N GLY A 6 13.82 22.09 20.63
CA GLY A 6 15.13 21.44 20.60
C GLY A 6 16.07 22.06 21.62
N LYS A 7 17.01 21.25 22.11
CA LYS A 7 18.06 21.68 23.06
C LYS A 7 19.36 22.11 22.37
N GLY A 8 19.24 22.42 21.09
CA GLY A 8 20.33 22.61 20.14
C GLY A 8 19.88 22.16 18.75
N PHE A 9 20.75 22.37 17.77
CA PHE A 9 20.50 21.98 16.39
C PHE A 9 21.70 21.18 15.90
N THR A 10 21.47 19.97 15.39
CA THR A 10 22.56 19.07 14.98
C THR A 10 22.95 19.30 13.52
N THR A 11 24.18 18.93 13.15
CA THR A 11 24.63 18.93 11.76
C THR A 11 23.78 18.02 10.88
N SER A 12 23.31 16.88 11.41
CA SER A 12 22.43 15.97 10.66
C SER A 12 21.09 16.63 10.31
N GLN A 13 20.46 17.33 11.27
CA GLN A 13 19.25 18.12 11.00
C GLN A 13 19.52 19.25 10.00
N SER A 14 20.71 19.87 10.06
CA SER A 14 21.11 20.91 9.12
C SER A 14 21.25 20.38 7.71
N ASN A 15 21.85 19.21 7.57
CA ASN A 15 22.06 18.56 6.29
C ASN A 15 20.71 18.19 5.66
N GLU A 16 19.74 17.76 6.47
CA GLU A 16 18.37 17.50 6.02
C GLU A 16 17.65 18.76 5.53
N HIS A 17 17.71 19.84 6.30
CA HIS A 17 17.07 21.11 5.92
C HIS A 17 17.75 21.77 4.71
N LEU A 18 19.08 21.71 4.60
CA LEU A 18 19.82 22.39 3.54
C LEU A 18 20.08 21.50 2.32
N ARG A 19 19.64 20.22 2.34
CA ARG A 19 19.94 19.21 1.33
C ARG A 19 21.44 19.08 1.06
N VAL A 20 22.21 19.00 2.15
CA VAL A 20 23.65 18.72 2.13
C VAL A 20 23.84 17.25 2.45
N PHE A 21 23.66 16.41 1.43
CA PHE A 21 23.73 14.97 1.54
C PHE A 21 24.98 14.42 0.86
N SER A 22 25.54 13.35 1.43
CA SER A 22 26.39 12.43 0.66
C SER A 22 25.55 11.72 -0.41
N ASP A 23 26.18 11.19 -1.45
CA ASP A 23 25.46 10.47 -2.51
C ASP A 23 24.66 9.27 -1.94
N LYS A 24 25.22 8.60 -0.93
CA LYS A 24 24.55 7.51 -0.20
C LYS A 24 23.29 7.98 0.51
N ASP A 25 23.35 9.12 1.20
CA ASP A 25 22.20 9.66 1.92
C ASP A 25 21.13 10.19 0.96
N ARG A 26 21.55 10.81 -0.15
CA ARG A 26 20.66 11.27 -1.22
C ARG A 26 19.91 10.10 -1.85
N ALA A 27 20.61 9.02 -2.19
CA ALA A 27 20.00 7.80 -2.72
C ALA A 27 19.04 7.16 -1.71
N LYS A 28 19.42 7.08 -0.44
CA LYS A 28 18.54 6.56 0.63
C LYS A 28 17.28 7.41 0.80
N LYS A 29 17.38 8.74 0.72
CA LYS A 29 16.21 9.64 0.83
C LYS A 29 15.33 9.57 -0.42
N ALA A 30 15.92 9.38 -1.60
CA ALA A 30 15.22 9.22 -2.87
C ALA A 30 14.41 7.90 -2.98
N GLN A 31 14.70 6.92 -2.12
CA GLN A 31 13.85 5.74 -1.94
C GLN A 31 12.50 6.05 -1.27
N TRP A 32 12.27 7.29 -0.85
CA TRP A 32 11.08 7.70 -0.10
C TRP A 32 10.40 8.91 -0.77
N ASN A 33 10.04 9.92 0.02
CA ASN A 33 9.22 11.04 -0.45
C ASN A 33 10.01 12.17 -1.13
N TYR A 34 11.34 12.07 -1.16
CA TYR A 34 12.23 13.10 -1.68
C TYR A 34 12.54 12.82 -3.16
N ASP A 35 12.34 13.83 -3.99
CA ASP A 35 12.59 13.81 -5.43
C ASP A 35 13.81 14.70 -5.74
N PRO A 36 14.98 14.10 -6.02
CA PRO A 36 16.20 14.85 -6.32
C PRO A 36 16.06 15.81 -7.50
N SER A 37 15.21 15.47 -8.48
CA SER A 37 15.02 16.28 -9.69
C SER A 37 14.29 17.60 -9.44
N ARG A 38 13.66 17.77 -8.26
CA ARG A 38 12.99 19.00 -7.83
C ARG A 38 13.79 19.82 -6.83
N GLU A 39 14.95 19.33 -6.36
CA GLU A 39 15.73 20.03 -5.34
C GLU A 39 16.18 21.43 -5.77
N HIS A 40 16.43 21.66 -7.06
CA HIS A 40 16.80 22.98 -7.60
C HIS A 40 15.70 24.03 -7.42
N LEU A 41 14.46 23.60 -7.16
CA LEU A 41 13.34 24.48 -6.88
C LEU A 41 13.29 24.95 -5.43
N ASN A 42 14.02 24.30 -4.52
CA ASN A 42 14.11 24.73 -3.13
C ASN A 42 14.74 26.12 -3.02
N PHE A 43 14.34 26.86 -2.00
CA PHE A 43 14.87 28.20 -1.73
C PHE A 43 14.84 28.50 -0.24
N GLU A 44 15.50 29.59 0.15
CA GLU A 44 15.38 30.13 1.49
C GLU A 44 14.95 31.60 1.44
N ILE A 45 14.30 32.05 2.50
CA ILE A 45 14.01 33.47 2.72
C ILE A 45 15.07 34.04 3.65
N GLY A 46 15.90 34.92 3.09
CA GLY A 46 16.92 35.65 3.83
C GLY A 46 16.35 36.86 4.58
N LYS A 47 17.23 37.53 5.34
CA LYS A 47 16.91 38.79 6.02
C LYS A 47 16.32 39.81 5.05
N GLY A 48 15.32 40.55 5.51
CA GLY A 48 14.52 41.49 4.71
C GLY A 48 13.44 40.83 3.84
N GLY A 49 13.23 39.51 3.96
CA GLY A 49 12.27 38.78 3.13
C GLY A 49 12.74 38.54 1.70
N VAL A 50 14.06 38.52 1.48
CA VAL A 50 14.67 38.32 0.17
C VAL A 50 14.67 36.83 -0.18
N VAL A 51 14.21 36.47 -1.38
CA VAL A 51 14.27 35.08 -1.88
C VAL A 51 15.67 34.78 -2.36
N MET A 52 16.26 33.69 -1.86
CA MET A 52 17.63 33.29 -2.14
C MET A 52 17.70 31.79 -2.46
N LYS A 53 18.73 31.37 -3.19
CA LYS A 53 19.07 29.95 -3.28
C LYS A 53 19.43 29.42 -1.89
N VAL A 54 19.12 28.16 -1.61
CA VAL A 54 19.49 27.52 -0.34
C VAL A 54 21.00 27.60 -0.14
N ASN A 55 21.45 28.34 0.88
CA ASN A 55 22.88 28.44 1.20
C ASN A 55 23.37 27.15 1.89
N LYS A 56 24.04 26.31 1.09
CA LYS A 56 24.65 25.05 1.54
C LYS A 56 26.05 25.22 2.14
N MET A 57 26.64 26.40 2.05
CA MET A 57 28.01 26.67 2.51
C MET A 57 28.09 26.83 4.03
N LYS A 58 27.02 27.32 4.67
CA LYS A 58 26.94 27.52 6.12
C LYS A 58 25.84 26.66 6.72
N SER A 59 26.23 25.72 7.57
CA SER A 59 25.31 24.90 8.36
C SER A 59 24.47 25.76 9.31
N ILE A 60 23.26 25.32 9.64
CA ILE A 60 22.38 26.01 10.58
C ILE A 60 23.05 26.19 11.96
N PRO A 61 23.78 25.20 12.53
CA PRO A 61 24.52 25.40 13.77
C PRO A 61 25.55 26.54 13.69
N GLN A 62 26.28 26.68 12.58
CA GLN A 62 27.21 27.80 12.37
C GLN A 62 26.45 29.13 12.30
N ARG A 63 25.33 29.18 11.57
CA ARG A 63 24.48 30.40 11.49
C ARG A 63 23.98 30.81 12.89
N ILE A 64 23.61 29.85 13.73
CA ILE A 64 23.22 30.09 15.12
C ILE A 64 24.40 30.62 15.93
N ALA A 65 25.57 29.99 15.86
CA ALA A 65 26.76 30.43 16.57
C ALA A 65 27.16 31.87 16.20
N GLU A 66 27.21 32.19 14.91
CA GLU A 66 27.49 33.54 14.40
C GLU A 66 26.44 34.56 14.90
N ASN A 67 25.16 34.18 14.93
CA ASN A 67 24.09 35.04 15.46
C ASN A 67 24.26 35.33 16.95
N LEU A 68 24.58 34.31 17.75
CA LEU A 68 24.79 34.46 19.19
C LEU A 68 26.02 35.31 19.50
N GLU A 69 27.13 35.06 18.79
CA GLU A 69 28.36 35.84 18.91
C GLU A 69 28.14 37.32 18.57
N ALA A 70 27.49 37.60 17.45
CA ALA A 70 27.17 38.98 17.03
C ALA A 70 26.26 39.73 18.02
N ARG A 71 25.53 39.00 18.88
CA ARG A 71 24.64 39.56 19.91
C ARG A 71 25.24 39.52 21.32
N GLY A 72 26.44 38.96 21.49
CA GLY A 72 27.08 38.77 22.80
C GLY A 72 26.35 37.77 23.71
N ILE A 73 25.60 36.83 23.13
CA ILE A 73 24.80 35.85 23.87
C ILE A 73 25.58 34.56 24.01
N LYS A 74 25.61 34.00 25.22
CA LYS A 74 26.19 32.67 25.47
C LYS A 74 25.11 31.61 25.44
N ASP A 75 25.38 30.51 24.75
CA ASP A 75 24.52 29.32 24.80
C ASP A 75 24.57 28.71 26.22
N PRO A 76 23.44 28.62 26.94
CA PRO A 76 23.41 28.09 28.30
C PRO A 76 23.73 26.59 28.38
N ASN A 77 23.61 25.84 27.27
CA ASN A 77 23.98 24.43 27.22
C ASN A 77 25.48 24.20 27.03
N LEU A 78 26.25 25.20 26.56
CA LEU A 78 27.67 25.04 26.28
C LEU A 78 28.47 24.70 27.55
N SER A 79 28.14 25.33 28.68
CA SER A 79 28.77 25.04 29.98
C SER A 79 28.47 23.61 30.46
N LEU A 80 27.26 23.11 30.21
CA LEU A 80 26.86 21.74 30.54
C LEU A 80 27.62 20.74 29.68
N ILE A 81 27.70 20.98 28.37
CA ILE A 81 28.41 20.13 27.41
C ILE A 81 29.90 20.04 27.76
N ASN A 82 30.53 21.18 28.07
CA ASN A 82 31.94 21.22 28.47
C ASN A 82 32.23 20.48 29.79
N GLN A 83 31.20 20.28 30.63
CA GLN A 83 31.26 19.46 31.84
C GLN A 83 30.89 17.98 31.59
N GLY A 84 30.70 17.57 30.33
CA GLY A 84 30.26 16.22 29.96
C GLY A 84 28.77 15.94 30.28
N LYS A 85 27.98 16.96 30.61
CA LYS A 85 26.55 16.82 30.93
C LYS A 85 25.69 16.97 29.67
N ARG A 86 24.53 16.32 29.68
CA ARG A 86 23.54 16.44 28.61
C ARG A 86 22.94 17.86 28.58
N PRO A 87 22.64 18.41 27.39
CA PRO A 87 21.99 19.70 27.29
C PRO A 87 20.60 19.64 27.95
N TYR A 88 20.22 20.76 28.57
CA TYR A 88 18.99 20.87 29.35
C TYR A 88 18.03 21.92 28.78
N PHE A 89 18.56 23.09 28.44
CA PHE A 89 17.75 24.24 28.02
C PHE A 89 17.30 24.09 26.56
N LYS A 90 16.04 24.46 26.28
CA LYS A 90 15.50 24.53 24.93
C LYS A 90 16.03 25.81 24.26
N THR A 91 17.04 25.69 23.41
CA THR A 91 17.70 26.82 22.73
C THR A 91 17.25 26.99 21.29
N VAL A 92 16.37 26.12 20.79
CA VAL A 92 15.83 26.18 19.43
C VAL A 92 14.37 25.70 19.41
N ALA A 93 13.56 26.27 18.54
CA ALA A 93 12.25 25.76 18.16
C ALA A 93 12.17 25.64 16.63
N ASN A 94 11.91 24.43 16.13
CA ASN A 94 11.76 24.17 14.71
C ASN A 94 10.29 24.14 14.34
N PHE A 95 9.89 25.08 13.51
CA PHE A 95 8.55 25.15 12.94
C PHE A 95 8.52 24.49 11.57
N ILE A 96 7.47 23.71 11.33
CA ILE A 96 7.09 23.25 10.00
C ILE A 96 5.84 24.05 9.61
N LEU A 97 5.97 24.92 8.60
CA LEU A 97 4.86 25.67 8.04
C LEU A 97 4.46 25.03 6.71
N GLY A 98 3.18 24.77 6.55
CA GLY A 98 2.64 24.15 5.36
C GLY A 98 1.13 24.14 5.43
N GLY A 99 0.49 23.64 4.39
CA GLY A 99 -0.96 23.61 4.25
C GLY A 99 -1.43 22.31 3.63
N ASN A 100 -2.69 22.34 3.19
CA ASN A 100 -3.28 21.26 2.41
C ASN A 100 -2.42 20.99 1.16
N ARG A 101 -2.19 19.70 0.88
CA ARG A 101 -1.30 19.24 -0.19
C ARG A 101 -1.67 19.79 -1.56
N GLU A 102 -2.95 19.87 -1.88
CA GLU A 102 -3.44 20.35 -3.17
C GLU A 102 -3.13 21.84 -3.34
N VAL A 103 -3.53 22.66 -2.37
CA VAL A 103 -3.27 24.11 -2.36
C VAL A 103 -1.76 24.38 -2.44
N MET A 104 -0.97 23.71 -1.60
CA MET A 104 0.49 23.90 -1.58
C MET A 104 1.16 23.51 -2.90
N ARG A 105 0.72 22.44 -3.55
CA ARG A 105 1.22 22.03 -4.88
C ARG A 105 0.80 23.02 -5.96
N ASN A 106 -0.43 23.51 -5.93
CA ASN A 106 -0.91 24.51 -6.88
C ASN A 106 -0.13 25.83 -6.74
N LEU A 107 0.18 26.27 -5.51
CA LEU A 107 1.05 27.42 -5.28
C LEU A 107 2.48 27.19 -5.80
N ALA A 108 3.01 25.97 -5.66
CA ALA A 108 4.39 25.65 -6.03
C ALA A 108 4.61 25.44 -7.53
N PHE A 109 3.67 24.77 -8.20
CA PHE A 109 3.82 24.28 -9.57
C PHE A 109 2.73 24.80 -10.53
N GLY A 110 1.64 25.38 -10.02
CA GLY A 110 0.53 25.85 -10.84
C GLY A 110 -0.09 24.71 -11.63
N ASN A 111 -0.29 24.93 -12.93
CA ASN A 111 -0.84 23.94 -13.86
C ASN A 111 0.22 23.04 -14.51
N GLN A 112 1.48 23.08 -14.05
CA GLN A 112 2.53 22.22 -14.59
C GLN A 112 2.25 20.75 -14.27
N ASN A 113 2.51 19.87 -15.23
CA ASN A 113 2.36 18.44 -15.03
C ASN A 113 3.53 17.92 -14.18
N VAL A 114 3.25 17.56 -12.93
CA VAL A 114 4.23 16.99 -12.01
C VAL A 114 4.04 15.47 -11.96
N ASN A 115 5.08 14.72 -12.30
CA ASN A 115 5.05 13.27 -12.15
C ASN A 115 5.38 12.89 -10.69
N TRP A 116 4.39 12.35 -9.98
CA TRP A 116 4.53 11.95 -8.57
C TRP A 116 4.99 10.50 -8.39
N GLU A 117 5.26 9.78 -9.48
CA GLU A 117 5.81 8.43 -9.41
C GLU A 117 7.22 8.43 -8.84
N GLN A 118 7.55 7.38 -8.10
CA GLN A 118 8.87 7.26 -7.48
C GLN A 118 9.95 7.07 -8.55
N GLY A 119 10.96 7.95 -8.52
CA GLY A 119 12.04 7.97 -9.51
C GLY A 119 11.71 8.69 -10.81
N ALA A 120 10.58 9.40 -10.87
CA ALA A 120 10.27 10.28 -11.99
C ALA A 120 11.26 11.46 -12.08
N ASP A 121 11.49 11.93 -13.30
CA ASP A 121 12.29 13.13 -13.56
C ASP A 121 11.38 14.35 -13.78
N ASN A 122 11.48 15.31 -12.87
CA ASN A 122 10.76 16.57 -12.86
C ASN A 122 11.70 17.78 -13.04
N THR A 123 12.91 17.58 -13.58
CA THR A 123 13.94 18.65 -13.73
C THR A 123 13.43 19.86 -14.53
N GLN A 124 12.49 19.65 -15.45
CA GLN A 124 11.91 20.70 -16.28
C GLN A 124 10.94 21.63 -15.54
N LEU A 125 10.49 21.25 -14.34
CA LEU A 125 9.58 22.08 -13.56
C LEU A 125 10.22 23.40 -13.20
N LYS A 126 9.38 24.44 -13.12
CA LYS A 126 9.75 25.76 -12.64
C LYS A 126 8.93 26.10 -11.40
N ARG A 127 9.57 26.69 -10.41
CA ARG A 127 8.88 27.21 -9.23
C ARG A 127 8.02 28.41 -9.63
N MET A 128 6.78 28.42 -9.16
CA MET A 128 5.83 29.50 -9.39
C MET A 128 6.03 30.68 -8.40
N PRO A 129 5.75 31.94 -8.78
CA PRO A 129 5.88 33.10 -7.88
C PRO A 129 4.96 33.05 -6.65
N GLU A 130 3.83 32.35 -6.75
CA GLU A 130 2.81 32.25 -5.72
C GLU A 130 3.36 31.60 -4.44
N ILE A 131 4.14 30.52 -4.56
CA ILE A 131 4.78 29.89 -3.39
C ILE A 131 5.86 30.79 -2.77
N GLU A 132 6.53 31.63 -3.56
CA GLU A 132 7.48 32.61 -3.02
C GLU A 132 6.77 33.72 -2.24
N ASN A 133 5.63 34.19 -2.75
CA ASN A 133 4.81 35.20 -2.08
C ASN A 133 4.26 34.66 -0.76
N TRP A 134 3.75 33.41 -0.77
CA TRP A 134 3.34 32.73 0.45
C TRP A 134 4.49 32.59 1.46
N ALA A 135 5.68 32.18 1.00
CA ALA A 135 6.85 32.06 1.87
C ALA A 135 7.30 33.41 2.45
N LYS A 136 7.24 34.51 1.67
CA LYS A 136 7.52 35.87 2.14
C LYS A 136 6.53 36.32 3.21
N ASP A 137 5.25 36.08 3.02
CA ASP A 137 4.22 36.46 4.00
C ASP A 137 4.32 35.60 5.26
N ALA A 138 4.61 34.30 5.13
CA ALA A 138 4.90 33.43 6.25
C ALA A 138 6.17 33.87 7.02
N TYR A 139 7.22 34.30 6.31
CA TYR A 139 8.43 34.84 6.92
C TYR A 139 8.16 36.12 7.71
N ARG A 140 7.41 37.06 7.11
CA ARG A 140 7.00 38.31 7.77
C ARG A 140 6.19 38.04 9.04
N PHE A 141 5.26 37.08 8.98
CA PHE A 141 4.49 36.66 10.14
C PHE A 141 5.41 36.15 11.27
N MET A 142 6.33 35.23 10.96
CA MET A 142 7.28 34.68 11.95
C MET A 142 8.21 35.77 12.51
N CYS A 143 8.65 36.72 11.68
CA CYS A 143 9.46 37.85 12.11
C CYS A 143 8.69 38.82 13.02
N LYS A 144 7.42 39.11 12.71
CA LYS A 144 6.53 39.92 13.56
C LYS A 144 6.34 39.27 14.93
N LYS A 145 6.20 37.94 14.98
CA LYS A 145 5.96 37.20 16.22
C LYS A 145 7.21 37.01 17.08
N TYR A 146 8.33 36.63 16.46
CA TYR A 146 9.52 36.17 17.19
C TYR A 146 10.74 37.06 17.01
N GLY A 147 10.68 38.07 16.16
CA GLY A 147 11.79 38.94 15.80
C GLY A 147 12.68 38.33 14.74
N GLU A 148 13.02 39.11 13.70
CA GLU A 148 13.86 38.65 12.58
C GLU A 148 15.24 38.14 13.03
N LYS A 149 15.84 38.79 14.04
CA LYS A 149 17.12 38.38 14.63
C LYS A 149 17.11 36.96 15.20
N ASN A 150 15.92 36.45 15.58
CA ASN A 150 15.73 35.13 16.16
C ASN A 150 15.47 34.04 15.11
N ILE A 151 15.29 34.38 13.83
CA ILE A 151 15.13 33.40 12.75
C ILE A 151 16.52 32.98 12.25
N ALA A 152 16.95 31.77 12.58
CA ALA A 152 18.26 31.24 12.19
C ALA A 152 18.27 30.63 10.79
N ALA A 153 17.14 30.04 10.37
CA ALA A 153 16.95 29.48 9.04
C ALA A 153 15.47 29.51 8.65
N PHE A 154 15.19 29.72 7.36
CA PHE A 154 13.85 29.69 6.80
C PHE A 154 13.90 29.08 5.39
N VAL A 155 13.80 27.76 5.30
CA VAL A 155 14.07 26.99 4.08
C VAL A 155 12.77 26.38 3.57
N VAL A 156 12.50 26.54 2.29
CA VAL A 156 11.31 26.03 1.61
C VAL A 156 11.69 24.80 0.78
N HIS A 157 11.03 23.68 1.07
CA HIS A 157 11.19 22.41 0.36
C HIS A 157 10.04 22.20 -0.60
N LEU A 158 10.36 22.08 -1.90
CA LEU A 158 9.46 21.76 -3.00
C LEU A 158 9.79 20.40 -3.62
N ASP A 159 10.75 19.68 -3.04
CA ASP A 159 11.27 18.39 -3.49
C ASP A 159 10.62 17.20 -2.79
N GLU A 160 9.69 17.43 -1.87
CA GLU A 160 8.93 16.39 -1.19
C GLU A 160 7.50 16.25 -1.72
N ALA A 161 6.72 15.34 -1.13
CA ALA A 161 5.33 15.13 -1.48
C ALA A 161 4.43 16.34 -1.19
N ASN A 162 4.71 17.09 -0.12
CA ASN A 162 3.99 18.31 0.24
C ASN A 162 4.97 19.49 0.35
N PRO A 163 4.81 20.58 -0.42
CA PRO A 163 5.60 21.78 -0.24
C PRO A 163 5.45 22.36 1.18
N HIS A 164 6.56 22.64 1.84
CA HIS A 164 6.57 23.14 3.23
C HIS A 164 7.83 23.93 3.56
N ILE A 165 7.81 24.61 4.70
CA ILE A 165 8.90 25.45 5.22
C ILE A 165 9.43 24.83 6.50
N HIS A 166 10.75 24.72 6.60
CA HIS A 166 11.48 24.58 7.85
C HIS A 166 11.92 25.96 8.36
N CYS A 167 11.33 26.41 9.47
CA CYS A 167 11.68 27.66 10.12
C CYS A 167 12.33 27.37 11.49
N THR A 168 13.61 27.72 11.64
CA THR A 168 14.37 27.53 12.87
C THR A 168 14.40 28.84 13.65
N VAL A 169 13.77 28.85 14.83
CA VAL A 169 13.62 30.02 15.70
C VAL A 169 14.41 29.85 16.99
N LEU A 170 15.13 30.89 17.41
CA LEU A 170 15.83 30.95 18.69
C LEU A 170 14.92 31.61 19.75
N PRO A 171 14.63 30.93 20.88
CA PRO A 171 13.82 31.50 21.97
C PRO A 171 14.63 32.52 22.77
N ILE A 172 14.94 33.66 22.16
CA ILE A 172 15.69 34.75 22.79
C ILE A 172 14.74 35.93 23.00
N THR A 173 14.64 36.35 24.25
CA THR A 173 13.80 37.48 24.66
C THR A 173 14.38 38.81 24.19
N PRO A 174 13.60 39.92 24.21
CA PRO A 174 14.12 41.26 23.93
C PRO A 174 15.28 41.70 24.82
N LYS A 175 15.48 41.03 25.97
CA LYS A 175 16.62 41.25 26.89
C LYS A 175 17.87 40.45 26.50
N GLU A 176 17.93 39.91 25.29
CA GLU A 176 19.04 39.10 24.77
C GLU A 176 19.40 37.89 25.65
N LYS A 177 18.36 37.26 26.24
CA LYS A 177 18.49 36.04 27.05
C LYS A 177 17.60 34.93 26.51
N PHE A 178 18.12 33.70 26.50
CA PHE A 178 17.35 32.50 26.19
C PHE A 178 16.22 32.29 27.20
N SER A 179 14.99 32.19 26.72
CA SER A 179 13.83 31.78 27.52
C SER A 179 12.76 31.19 26.61
N PHE A 180 12.67 29.86 26.59
CA PHE A 180 11.60 29.16 25.88
C PHE A 180 10.23 29.52 26.49
N LEU A 181 10.16 29.57 27.81
CA LEU A 181 8.99 29.99 28.58
C LEU A 181 8.54 31.40 28.19
N GLY A 182 9.47 32.35 28.10
CA GLY A 182 9.15 33.73 27.79
C GLY A 182 8.74 33.98 26.33
N VAL A 183 9.16 33.12 25.39
CA VAL A 183 8.93 33.32 23.94
C VAL A 183 7.77 32.49 23.40
N PHE A 184 7.57 31.27 23.90
CA PHE A 184 6.59 30.31 23.36
C PHE A 184 5.50 29.89 24.36
N LEU A 185 5.57 30.36 25.60
CA LEU A 185 4.57 30.09 26.64
C LEU A 185 4.00 31.38 27.25
N ASP A 186 4.27 32.54 26.65
CA ASP A 186 3.86 33.86 27.15
C ASP A 186 4.23 34.13 28.62
N GLY A 187 5.30 33.47 29.12
CA GLY A 187 5.74 33.58 30.51
C GLY A 187 4.98 32.69 31.51
N HIS A 188 4.02 31.88 31.05
CA HIS A 188 3.23 30.99 31.89
C HIS A 188 3.83 29.57 31.94
N ASP A 189 4.10 29.09 33.16
CA ASP A 189 4.67 27.75 33.40
C ASP A 189 3.57 26.75 33.80
N ASP A 190 2.48 26.70 33.02
CA ASP A 190 1.40 25.74 33.19
C ASP A 190 1.32 24.76 32.02
N LYS A 191 0.72 23.59 32.28
CA LYS A 191 0.63 22.48 31.31
C LYS A 191 -0.07 22.85 30.00
N GLU A 192 -0.92 23.87 30.03
CA GLU A 192 -1.70 24.29 28.87
C GLU A 192 -1.08 25.47 28.12
N ALA A 193 -0.09 26.17 28.68
CA ALA A 193 0.49 27.37 28.10
C ALA A 193 0.94 27.17 26.65
N LEU A 194 1.62 26.05 26.36
CA LEU A 194 2.06 25.72 25.00
C LEU A 194 0.88 25.45 24.07
N SER A 195 -0.14 24.75 24.57
CA SER A 195 -1.35 24.44 23.78
C SER A 195 -2.11 25.71 23.43
N ARG A 196 -2.27 26.64 24.39
CA ARG A 196 -2.89 27.95 24.16
C ARG A 196 -2.10 28.78 23.17
N HIS A 197 -0.77 28.87 23.35
CA HIS A 197 0.13 29.57 22.42
C HIS A 197 -0.01 29.03 20.99
N MET A 198 0.11 27.72 20.82
CA MET A 198 0.00 27.10 19.49
C MET A 198 -1.41 27.24 18.89
N THR A 199 -2.47 27.15 19.70
CA THR A 199 -3.84 27.35 19.23
C THR A 199 -4.04 28.76 18.67
N ASN A 200 -3.56 29.77 19.41
CA ASN A 200 -3.62 31.17 18.97
C ASN A 200 -2.76 31.39 17.72
N LEU A 201 -1.54 30.86 17.72
CA LEU A 201 -0.61 30.98 16.59
C LEU A 201 -1.19 30.36 15.30
N HIS A 202 -1.88 29.23 15.40
CA HIS A 202 -2.57 28.62 14.26
C HIS A 202 -3.70 29.49 13.73
N THR A 203 -4.52 30.06 14.61
CA THR A 203 -5.61 30.98 14.23
C THR A 203 -5.06 32.24 13.56
N GLU A 204 -4.04 32.86 14.15
CA GLU A 204 -3.42 34.06 13.61
C GLU A 204 -2.74 33.79 12.27
N PHE A 205 -2.01 32.67 12.13
CA PHE A 205 -1.38 32.30 10.86
C PHE A 205 -2.41 32.05 9.76
N ALA A 206 -3.53 31.39 10.07
CA ALA A 206 -4.62 31.19 9.12
C ALA A 206 -5.22 32.54 8.68
N ASN A 207 -5.46 33.46 9.62
CA ASN A 207 -6.08 34.75 9.33
C ASN A 207 -5.14 35.72 8.58
N GLU A 208 -3.87 35.82 8.99
CA GLU A 208 -2.92 36.78 8.42
C GLU A 208 -2.27 36.27 7.12
N VAL A 209 -2.11 34.95 6.96
CA VAL A 209 -1.43 34.34 5.81
C VAL A 209 -2.34 33.35 5.07
N GLY A 210 -2.89 32.37 5.77
CA GLY A 210 -3.58 31.22 5.15
C GLY A 210 -4.70 31.60 4.18
N ILE A 211 -5.66 32.41 4.61
CA ILE A 211 -6.85 32.78 3.84
C ILE A 211 -6.49 33.41 2.49
N LYS A 212 -5.44 34.24 2.45
CA LYS A 212 -4.95 34.90 1.22
C LYS A 212 -4.56 33.90 0.12
N TYR A 213 -4.15 32.69 0.51
CA TYR A 213 -3.67 31.65 -0.40
C TYR A 213 -4.63 30.45 -0.49
N GLY A 214 -5.88 30.60 -0.01
CA GLY A 214 -6.87 29.52 -0.05
C GLY A 214 -6.62 28.40 0.97
N LEU A 215 -5.89 28.68 2.05
CA LEU A 215 -5.72 27.76 3.17
C LEU A 215 -6.70 28.10 4.28
N GLU A 216 -7.23 27.05 4.92
CA GLU A 216 -8.12 27.17 6.07
C GLU A 216 -7.46 26.68 7.35
N ARG A 217 -8.02 27.10 8.49
CA ARG A 217 -7.56 26.65 9.80
C ARG A 217 -7.99 25.20 10.01
N GLY A 218 -7.04 24.34 10.36
CA GLY A 218 -7.35 22.96 10.75
C GLY A 218 -8.16 22.87 12.04
N ASP A 219 -8.89 21.76 12.18
CA ASP A 219 -9.70 21.47 13.36
C ASP A 219 -8.86 21.34 14.63
N SER A 220 -9.48 21.60 15.78
CA SER A 220 -8.80 21.49 17.06
C SER A 220 -8.46 20.03 17.38
N ILE A 221 -7.24 19.77 17.86
CA ILE A 221 -6.85 18.45 18.38
C ILE A 221 -7.74 18.05 19.57
N LYS A 222 -8.22 19.02 20.36
CA LYS A 222 -9.15 18.76 21.47
C LYS A 222 -10.51 18.23 21.01
N GLU A 223 -10.93 18.57 19.79
CA GLU A 223 -12.21 18.15 19.22
C GLU A 223 -12.06 16.86 18.40
N THR A 224 -10.95 16.73 17.67
CA THR A 224 -10.70 15.60 16.75
C THR A 224 -10.01 14.40 17.38
N GLY A 225 -9.35 14.57 18.54
CA GLY A 225 -8.51 13.55 19.15
C GLY A 225 -7.27 13.18 18.31
N ALA A 226 -6.90 14.03 17.34
CA ALA A 226 -5.81 13.73 16.42
C ALA A 226 -4.44 13.79 17.12
N GLU A 227 -3.71 12.67 17.10
CA GLU A 227 -2.35 12.61 17.63
C GLU A 227 -1.29 12.80 16.53
N HIS A 228 -0.24 13.54 16.85
CA HIS A 228 0.91 13.70 15.96
C HIS A 228 1.62 12.35 15.79
N ARG A 229 1.94 11.97 14.55
CA ARG A 229 2.63 10.72 14.22
C ARG A 229 3.89 10.99 13.44
N THR A 230 4.91 10.19 13.68
CA THR A 230 6.10 10.13 12.83
C THR A 230 5.79 9.46 11.50
N THR A 231 6.61 9.72 10.48
CA THR A 231 6.47 9.09 9.16
C THR A 231 6.61 7.57 9.23
N GLU A 232 7.42 7.06 10.16
CA GLU A 232 7.64 5.61 10.36
C GLU A 232 6.42 4.94 11.01
N GLU A 233 5.85 5.54 12.06
CA GLU A 233 4.61 5.04 12.70
C GLU A 233 3.43 5.02 11.73
N TYR A 234 3.32 6.02 10.85
CA TYR A 234 2.30 6.03 9.80
C TYR A 234 2.45 4.83 8.85
N ARG A 235 3.68 4.44 8.49
CA ARG A 235 3.97 3.30 7.61
C ARG A 235 3.71 1.97 8.28
N GLU A 236 4.10 1.81 9.55
CA GLU A 236 3.84 0.58 10.31
C GLU A 236 2.33 0.31 10.42
N ARG A 237 1.54 1.36 10.63
CA ARG A 237 0.08 1.24 10.62
C ARG A 237 -0.46 0.80 9.27
N LEU A 238 0.01 1.40 8.16
CA LEU A 238 -0.41 0.99 6.82
C LEU A 238 -0.10 -0.48 6.55
N TRP A 239 1.05 -0.96 7.06
CA TRP A 239 1.42 -2.37 6.94
C TRP A 239 0.50 -3.28 7.77
N LYS A 240 0.16 -2.89 9.00
CA LYS A 240 -0.83 -3.60 9.84
C LYS A 240 -2.22 -3.61 9.19
N GLU A 241 -2.66 -2.49 8.62
CA GLU A 241 -3.94 -2.40 7.89
C GLU A 241 -3.94 -3.31 6.65
N ALA A 242 -2.80 -3.43 5.94
CA ALA A 242 -2.65 -4.34 4.81
C ALA A 242 -2.76 -5.82 5.24
N GLN A 243 -2.10 -6.21 6.33
CA GLN A 243 -2.19 -7.57 6.88
C GLN A 243 -3.61 -7.93 7.31
N GLN A 244 -4.33 -6.99 7.94
CA GLN A 244 -5.72 -7.20 8.34
C GLN A 244 -6.64 -7.45 7.14
N LYS A 245 -6.49 -6.67 6.06
CA LYS A 245 -7.24 -6.87 4.82
C LYS A 245 -6.92 -8.20 4.16
N GLU A 246 -5.67 -8.65 4.20
CA GLU A 246 -5.28 -9.94 3.65
C GLU A 246 -5.93 -11.11 4.42
N ALA A 247 -5.98 -11.03 5.75
CA ALA A 247 -6.71 -11.99 6.58
C ALA A 247 -8.22 -12.01 6.26
N GLU A 248 -8.83 -10.83 6.05
CA GLU A 248 -10.24 -10.71 5.67
C GLU A 248 -10.54 -11.38 4.31
N VAL A 249 -9.64 -11.25 3.33
CA VAL A 249 -9.76 -11.93 2.03
C VAL A 249 -9.72 -13.44 2.19
N GLU A 250 -8.82 -13.96 3.03
CA GLU A 250 -8.69 -15.40 3.26
C GLU A 250 -9.93 -15.97 3.96
N GLU A 251 -10.49 -15.26 4.94
CA GLU A 251 -11.72 -15.66 5.61
C GLU A 251 -12.92 -15.67 4.66
N ASN A 252 -13.10 -14.61 3.87
CA ASN A 252 -14.17 -14.52 2.87
C ASN A 252 -14.09 -15.67 1.84
N ASN A 253 -12.88 -16.00 1.37
CA ASN A 253 -12.67 -17.14 0.47
C ASN A 253 -13.10 -18.47 1.09
N LYS A 254 -12.76 -18.72 2.36
CA LYS A 254 -13.18 -19.95 3.08
C LYS A 254 -14.70 -20.02 3.20
N THR A 255 -15.37 -18.89 3.46
CA THR A 255 -16.83 -18.82 3.50
C THR A 255 -17.48 -19.11 2.15
N ILE A 256 -16.96 -18.53 1.06
CA ILE A 256 -17.45 -18.77 -0.31
C ILE A 256 -17.33 -20.26 -0.65
N GLU A 257 -16.17 -20.87 -0.40
CA GLU A 257 -15.95 -22.28 -0.69
C GLU A 257 -16.85 -23.20 0.15
N GLY A 258 -17.03 -22.90 1.44
CA GLY A 258 -17.94 -23.63 2.32
C GLY A 258 -19.40 -23.55 1.89
N ASN A 259 -19.87 -22.37 1.50
CA ASN A 259 -21.24 -22.18 1.01
C ASN A 259 -21.46 -22.90 -0.32
N LYS A 260 -20.49 -22.86 -1.24
CA LYS A 260 -20.58 -23.57 -2.53
C LYS A 260 -20.74 -25.09 -2.35
N LYS A 261 -19.94 -25.70 -1.46
CA LYS A 261 -20.08 -27.12 -1.11
C LYS A 261 -21.46 -27.45 -0.52
N THR A 262 -22.01 -26.53 0.27
CA THR A 262 -23.35 -26.68 0.87
C THR A 262 -24.45 -26.64 -0.20
N ILE A 263 -24.34 -25.70 -1.14
CA ILE A 263 -25.26 -25.57 -2.29
C ILE A 263 -25.21 -26.82 -3.16
N ASP A 264 -24.01 -27.30 -3.51
CA ASP A 264 -23.84 -28.51 -4.33
C ASP A 264 -24.48 -29.73 -3.65
N THR A 265 -24.28 -29.89 -2.35
CA THR A 265 -24.88 -31.00 -1.58
C THR A 265 -26.41 -30.91 -1.58
N GLN A 266 -26.96 -29.71 -1.42
CA GLN A 266 -28.42 -29.50 -1.38
C GLN A 266 -29.06 -29.70 -2.76
N ASN A 267 -28.43 -29.23 -3.83
CA ASN A 267 -28.89 -29.45 -5.20
C ASN A 267 -28.95 -30.95 -5.54
N ASN A 268 -27.93 -31.73 -5.15
CA ASN A 268 -27.94 -33.18 -5.33
C ASN A 268 -29.10 -33.86 -4.57
N ILE A 269 -29.40 -33.41 -3.35
CA ILE A 269 -30.54 -33.92 -2.57
C ILE A 269 -31.87 -33.54 -3.25
N MET A 270 -32.00 -32.30 -3.72
CA MET A 270 -33.19 -31.80 -4.41
C MET A 270 -33.47 -32.56 -5.71
N ASP A 271 -32.43 -32.93 -6.45
CA ASP A 271 -32.56 -33.75 -7.67
C ASP A 271 -33.12 -35.13 -7.36
N SER A 272 -32.62 -35.78 -6.30
CA SER A 272 -33.13 -37.07 -5.84
C SER A 272 -34.62 -36.96 -5.44
N GLN A 273 -34.96 -35.98 -4.61
CA GLN A 273 -36.34 -35.75 -4.17
C GLN A 273 -37.28 -35.41 -5.32
N SER A 274 -36.81 -34.65 -6.31
CA SER A 274 -37.60 -34.32 -7.50
C SER A 274 -37.92 -35.55 -8.35
N ARG A 275 -37.02 -36.55 -8.40
CA ARG A 275 -37.30 -37.85 -9.03
C ARG A 275 -38.34 -38.63 -8.22
N GLU A 276 -38.21 -38.67 -6.90
CA GLU A 276 -39.18 -39.33 -6.02
C GLU A 276 -40.59 -38.73 -6.13
N ILE A 277 -40.72 -37.40 -6.18
CA ILE A 277 -42.00 -36.69 -6.39
C ILE A 277 -42.63 -37.12 -7.71
N LYS A 278 -41.86 -37.17 -8.81
CA LYS A 278 -42.37 -37.64 -10.12
C LYS A 278 -42.93 -39.07 -10.03
N HIS A 279 -42.22 -39.98 -9.37
CA HIS A 279 -42.68 -41.36 -9.19
C HIS A 279 -43.91 -41.46 -8.27
N ALA A 280 -43.99 -40.65 -7.21
CA ALA A 280 -45.15 -40.60 -6.32
C ALA A 280 -46.39 -40.01 -7.03
N ALA A 281 -46.23 -38.92 -7.78
CA ALA A 281 -47.29 -38.32 -8.59
C ALA A 281 -47.82 -39.28 -9.67
N ALA A 282 -46.93 -40.04 -10.33
CA ALA A 282 -47.34 -41.07 -11.28
C ALA A 282 -48.16 -42.19 -10.63
N ARG A 283 -47.78 -42.62 -9.41
CA ARG A 283 -48.53 -43.61 -8.62
C ARG A 283 -49.91 -43.11 -8.22
N LEU A 284 -50.03 -41.85 -7.78
CA LEU A 284 -51.32 -41.20 -7.49
C LEU A 284 -52.24 -41.21 -8.70
N LYS A 285 -51.74 -40.79 -9.86
CA LYS A 285 -52.51 -40.77 -11.12
C LYS A 285 -52.98 -42.17 -11.52
N ALA A 286 -52.15 -43.20 -11.34
CA ALA A 286 -52.52 -44.58 -11.61
C ALA A 286 -53.63 -45.08 -10.66
N LEU A 287 -53.55 -44.77 -9.37
CA LEU A 287 -54.58 -45.10 -8.38
C LEU A 287 -55.90 -44.38 -8.65
N GLN A 288 -55.86 -43.09 -8.99
CA GLN A 288 -57.06 -42.34 -9.41
C GLN A 288 -57.72 -42.97 -10.64
N THR A 289 -56.92 -43.37 -11.63
CA THR A 289 -57.42 -44.05 -12.84
C THR A 289 -58.06 -45.39 -12.50
N MET A 290 -57.42 -46.20 -11.62
CA MET A 290 -57.99 -47.46 -11.15
C MET A 290 -59.33 -47.26 -10.41
N ILE A 291 -59.42 -46.26 -9.53
CA ILE A 291 -60.67 -45.93 -8.82
C ILE A 291 -61.76 -45.56 -9.82
N LYS A 292 -61.46 -44.69 -10.79
CA LYS A 292 -62.41 -44.28 -11.84
C LYS A 292 -62.91 -45.47 -12.65
N ASN A 293 -62.02 -46.39 -13.04
CA ASN A 293 -62.39 -47.60 -13.78
C ASN A 293 -63.30 -48.52 -12.94
N LEU A 294 -62.99 -48.72 -11.66
CA LEU A 294 -63.83 -49.53 -10.76
C LEU A 294 -65.20 -48.88 -10.51
N GLN A 295 -65.27 -47.55 -10.39
CA GLN A 295 -66.53 -46.81 -10.29
C GLN A 295 -67.39 -46.96 -11.56
N THR A 296 -66.76 -46.92 -12.73
CA THR A 296 -67.45 -47.16 -14.01
C THR A 296 -68.00 -48.59 -14.06
N HIS A 297 -67.18 -49.58 -13.72
CA HIS A 297 -67.62 -50.98 -13.68
C HIS A 297 -68.77 -51.21 -12.69
N LYS A 298 -68.73 -50.56 -11.52
CA LYS A 298 -69.83 -50.58 -10.56
C LYS A 298 -71.12 -50.00 -11.15
N LEU A 299 -71.05 -48.87 -11.86
CA LEU A 299 -72.20 -48.27 -12.53
C LEU A 299 -72.78 -49.17 -13.62
N ASP A 300 -71.92 -49.86 -14.38
CA ASP A 300 -72.35 -50.82 -15.39
C ASP A 300 -73.12 -51.99 -14.75
N LEU A 301 -72.60 -52.57 -13.66
CA LEU A 301 -73.27 -53.62 -12.89
C LEU A 301 -74.62 -53.15 -12.31
N GLU A 302 -74.69 -51.94 -11.75
CA GLU A 302 -75.95 -51.33 -11.29
C GLU A 302 -76.95 -51.10 -12.45
N GLY A 303 -76.45 -50.80 -13.65
CA GLY A 303 -77.23 -50.72 -14.88
C GLY A 303 -77.79 -52.08 -15.32
N GLU A 304 -77.01 -53.15 -15.19
CA GLU A 304 -77.45 -54.53 -15.45
C GLU A 304 -78.55 -54.98 -14.49
N VAL A 305 -78.47 -54.61 -13.20
CA VAL A 305 -79.55 -54.83 -12.22
C VAL A 305 -80.85 -54.20 -12.71
N LYS A 306 -80.82 -52.91 -13.10
CA LYS A 306 -82.00 -52.20 -13.64
C LYS A 306 -82.55 -52.81 -14.93
N LYS A 307 -81.71 -53.48 -15.72
CA LYS A 307 -82.12 -54.17 -16.95
C LYS A 307 -82.77 -55.51 -16.62
N LEU A 308 -82.20 -56.27 -15.69
CA LEU A 308 -82.77 -57.51 -15.16
C LEU A 308 -84.14 -57.27 -14.51
N GLU A 309 -84.30 -56.19 -13.74
CA GLU A 309 -85.59 -55.79 -13.15
C GLU A 309 -86.66 -55.54 -14.22
N ARG A 310 -86.31 -54.83 -15.31
CA ARG A 310 -87.21 -54.61 -16.46
C ARG A 310 -87.53 -55.89 -17.25
N ASP A 311 -86.54 -56.76 -17.43
CA ASP A 311 -86.73 -58.04 -18.13
C ASP A 311 -87.62 -59.00 -17.31
N LEU A 312 -87.58 -58.92 -15.98
CA LEU A 312 -88.49 -59.61 -15.06
C LEU A 312 -89.93 -59.05 -15.14
N GLU A 313 -90.10 -57.72 -15.10
CA GLU A 313 -91.41 -57.06 -15.24
C GLU A 313 -92.08 -57.32 -16.60
N SER A 314 -91.29 -57.43 -17.66
CA SER A 314 -91.76 -57.73 -19.01
C SER A 314 -91.99 -59.23 -19.29
N GLY A 315 -91.74 -60.11 -18.31
CA GLY A 315 -91.98 -61.55 -18.39
C GLY A 315 -91.00 -62.33 -19.27
N LYS A 316 -89.86 -61.76 -19.64
CA LYS A 316 -88.86 -62.39 -20.53
C LYS A 316 -87.98 -63.44 -19.84
N ILE A 317 -87.93 -63.42 -18.51
CA ILE A 317 -87.12 -64.32 -17.67
C ILE A 317 -87.93 -64.78 -16.45
N THR A 318 -87.62 -65.97 -15.93
CA THR A 318 -88.31 -66.50 -14.75
C THR A 318 -87.80 -65.85 -13.46
N LYS A 319 -88.64 -65.85 -12.42
CA LYS A 319 -88.30 -65.28 -11.11
C LYS A 319 -87.05 -65.94 -10.50
N GLU A 320 -86.91 -67.25 -10.65
CA GLU A 320 -85.78 -68.02 -10.12
C GLU A 320 -84.46 -67.75 -10.88
N GLU A 321 -84.51 -67.49 -12.19
CA GLU A 321 -83.33 -67.07 -12.96
C GLU A 321 -82.92 -65.63 -12.65
N ALA A 322 -83.89 -64.74 -12.44
CA ALA A 322 -83.63 -63.36 -12.03
C ALA A 322 -82.98 -63.32 -10.64
N ASP A 323 -83.52 -64.06 -9.66
CA ASP A 323 -82.99 -64.09 -8.29
C ASP A 323 -81.54 -64.60 -8.24
N ARG A 324 -81.19 -65.63 -9.02
CA ARG A 324 -79.79 -66.12 -9.11
C ARG A 324 -78.85 -65.07 -9.71
N LYS A 325 -79.23 -64.44 -10.83
CA LYS A 325 -78.39 -63.42 -11.48
C LYS A 325 -78.23 -62.18 -10.62
N LEU A 326 -79.30 -61.78 -9.92
CA LEU A 326 -79.31 -60.63 -9.03
C LEU A 326 -78.43 -60.87 -7.80
N ALA A 327 -78.46 -62.07 -7.22
CA ALA A 327 -77.55 -62.47 -6.15
C ALA A 327 -76.08 -62.44 -6.60
N GLN A 328 -75.78 -62.92 -7.82
CA GLN A 328 -74.42 -62.90 -8.38
C GLN A 328 -73.92 -61.46 -8.61
N ILE A 329 -74.72 -60.62 -9.27
CA ILE A 329 -74.34 -59.22 -9.55
C ILE A 329 -74.18 -58.43 -8.26
N ASN A 330 -75.03 -58.64 -7.25
CA ASN A 330 -74.88 -57.99 -5.95
C ASN A 330 -73.57 -58.41 -5.24
N ALA A 331 -73.19 -59.69 -5.32
CA ALA A 331 -71.91 -60.15 -4.80
C ALA A 331 -70.72 -59.49 -5.53
N ASP A 332 -70.82 -59.33 -6.85
CA ASP A 332 -69.80 -58.66 -7.65
C ASP A 332 -69.73 -57.13 -7.40
N ILE A 333 -70.88 -56.50 -7.10
CA ILE A 333 -70.95 -55.10 -6.64
C ILE A 333 -70.25 -54.94 -5.29
N GLU A 334 -70.51 -55.80 -4.30
CA GLU A 334 -69.85 -55.72 -2.99
C GLU A 334 -68.34 -55.94 -3.11
N LYS A 335 -67.91 -56.95 -3.88
CA LYS A 335 -66.50 -57.17 -4.18
C LYS A 335 -65.85 -55.98 -4.88
N THR A 336 -66.58 -55.27 -5.74
CA THR A 336 -66.11 -54.06 -6.41
C THR A 336 -66.02 -52.87 -5.43
N LYS A 337 -66.98 -52.73 -4.50
CA LYS A 337 -66.92 -51.72 -3.43
C LYS A 337 -65.72 -51.93 -2.51
N GLU A 338 -65.42 -53.17 -2.11
CA GLU A 338 -64.22 -53.50 -1.31
C GLU A 338 -62.93 -53.09 -2.04
N LYS A 339 -62.83 -53.39 -3.34
CA LYS A 339 -61.68 -52.97 -4.16
C LYS A 339 -61.58 -51.45 -4.27
N ILE A 340 -62.69 -50.73 -4.40
CA ILE A 340 -62.69 -49.25 -4.41
C ILE A 340 -62.18 -48.71 -3.07
N ALA A 341 -62.66 -49.26 -1.95
CA ALA A 341 -62.23 -48.86 -0.60
C ALA A 341 -60.72 -49.08 -0.39
N ASP A 342 -60.18 -50.24 -0.78
CA ASP A 342 -58.75 -50.53 -0.74
C ASP A 342 -57.93 -49.52 -1.57
N LYS A 343 -58.39 -49.19 -2.77
CA LYS A 343 -57.70 -48.21 -3.64
C LYS A 343 -57.78 -46.78 -3.10
N ILE A 344 -58.90 -46.39 -2.51
CA ILE A 344 -59.05 -45.07 -1.85
C ILE A 344 -58.08 -44.94 -0.67
N GLU A 345 -57.94 -45.99 0.14
CA GLU A 345 -57.02 -45.97 1.28
C GLU A 345 -55.55 -45.89 0.80
N LYS A 346 -55.19 -46.68 -0.22
CA LYS A 346 -53.86 -46.60 -0.85
C LYS A 346 -53.59 -45.22 -1.47
N LEU A 347 -54.61 -44.58 -2.04
CA LEU A 347 -54.52 -43.21 -2.57
C LEU A 347 -54.22 -42.20 -1.45
N LYS A 348 -54.92 -42.28 -0.31
CA LYS A 348 -54.66 -41.42 0.86
C LYS A 348 -53.24 -41.56 1.39
N ILE A 349 -52.75 -42.80 1.53
CA ILE A 349 -51.38 -43.07 1.98
C ILE A 349 -50.36 -42.48 1.00
N ALA A 350 -50.55 -42.70 -0.30
CA ALA A 350 -49.67 -42.15 -1.34
C ALA A 350 -49.68 -40.62 -1.37
N GLN A 351 -50.83 -39.98 -1.14
CA GLN A 351 -50.95 -38.52 -1.08
C GLN A 351 -50.17 -37.97 0.11
N ARG A 352 -50.35 -38.56 1.28
CA ARG A 352 -49.63 -38.13 2.49
C ARG A 352 -48.12 -38.29 2.37
N GLN A 353 -47.65 -39.32 1.67
CA GLN A 353 -46.23 -39.51 1.38
C GLN A 353 -45.69 -38.45 0.41
N LEU A 354 -46.46 -38.07 -0.61
CA LEU A 354 -46.10 -36.99 -1.53
C LEU A 354 -45.95 -35.66 -0.77
N ASP A 355 -46.92 -35.31 0.07
CA ASP A 355 -46.91 -34.06 0.84
C ASP A 355 -45.66 -33.96 1.75
N ILE A 356 -45.25 -35.06 2.39
CA ILE A 356 -44.03 -35.12 3.21
C ILE A 356 -42.76 -34.88 2.38
N ILE A 357 -42.69 -35.44 1.16
CA ILE A 357 -41.52 -35.28 0.28
C ILE A 357 -41.46 -33.84 -0.26
N GLU A 358 -42.61 -33.26 -0.62
CA GLU A 358 -42.69 -31.85 -1.04
C GLU A 358 -42.29 -30.88 0.09
N GLU A 359 -42.75 -31.11 1.32
CA GLU A 359 -42.37 -30.28 2.46
C GLU A 359 -40.85 -30.35 2.73
N LYS A 360 -40.26 -31.55 2.63
CA LYS A 360 -38.81 -31.72 2.74
C LYS A 360 -38.06 -30.98 1.65
N LYS A 361 -38.51 -31.08 0.39
CA LYS A 361 -37.90 -30.36 -0.74
C LYS A 361 -37.92 -28.85 -0.51
N ASN A 362 -39.06 -28.30 -0.12
CA ASN A 362 -39.20 -26.85 0.14
C ASN A 362 -38.25 -26.36 1.25
N LYS A 363 -38.02 -27.17 2.30
CA LYS A 363 -37.04 -26.86 3.35
C LYS A 363 -35.60 -26.86 2.85
N PHE A 364 -35.24 -27.80 1.97
CA PHE A 364 -33.91 -27.81 1.35
C PHE A 364 -33.71 -26.64 0.40
N GLU A 365 -34.72 -26.29 -0.39
CA GLU A 365 -34.71 -25.17 -1.33
C GLU A 365 -34.55 -23.82 -0.60
N ALA A 366 -35.28 -23.61 0.50
CA ALA A 366 -35.10 -22.43 1.35
C ALA A 366 -33.68 -22.34 1.94
N LYS A 367 -33.10 -23.48 2.32
CA LYS A 367 -31.73 -23.53 2.86
C LYS A 367 -30.67 -23.26 1.79
N ALA A 368 -30.92 -23.66 0.54
CA ALA A 368 -30.05 -23.39 -0.60
C ALA A 368 -30.08 -21.91 -0.98
N ALA A 369 -31.28 -21.32 -1.10
CA ALA A 369 -31.42 -19.89 -1.39
C ALA A 369 -30.70 -19.01 -0.35
N MET A 370 -30.83 -19.35 0.93
CA MET A 370 -30.16 -18.62 2.02
C MET A 370 -28.63 -18.81 2.01
N ALA A 371 -28.12 -19.95 1.54
CA ALA A 371 -26.69 -20.17 1.36
C ALA A 371 -26.14 -19.41 0.13
N GLU A 372 -26.94 -19.30 -0.93
CA GLU A 372 -26.62 -18.56 -2.15
C GLU A 372 -26.59 -17.03 -1.90
N GLU A 373 -27.52 -16.50 -1.11
CA GLU A 373 -27.49 -15.10 -0.67
C GLU A 373 -26.23 -14.79 0.16
N LYS A 374 -25.85 -15.68 1.08
CA LYS A 374 -24.60 -15.52 1.85
C LYS A 374 -23.36 -15.63 0.97
N ALA A 375 -23.37 -16.51 -0.03
CA ALA A 375 -22.26 -16.66 -0.97
C ALA A 375 -22.10 -15.41 -1.84
N THR A 376 -23.20 -14.87 -2.39
CA THR A 376 -23.18 -13.66 -3.21
C THR A 376 -22.74 -12.42 -2.41
N GLU A 377 -23.15 -12.29 -1.15
CA GLU A 377 -22.67 -11.20 -0.29
C GLU A 377 -21.16 -11.32 0.00
N ALA A 378 -20.68 -12.52 0.31
CA ALA A 378 -19.26 -12.78 0.54
C ALA A 378 -18.43 -12.56 -0.73
N GLU A 379 -18.94 -12.96 -1.90
CA GLU A 379 -18.30 -12.78 -3.20
C GLU A 379 -18.22 -11.29 -3.58
N LYS A 380 -19.24 -10.49 -3.25
CA LYS A 380 -19.18 -9.03 -3.39
C LYS A 380 -18.07 -8.41 -2.52
N LYS A 381 -18.00 -8.78 -1.23
CA LYS A 381 -16.95 -8.29 -0.30
C LYS A 381 -15.55 -8.71 -0.78
N TYR A 382 -15.40 -9.97 -1.19
CA TYR A 382 -14.16 -10.49 -1.77
C TYR A 382 -13.73 -9.67 -2.99
N ASN A 383 -14.63 -9.45 -3.95
CA ASN A 383 -14.33 -8.72 -5.18
C ASN A 383 -13.96 -7.25 -4.91
N GLU A 384 -14.62 -6.59 -3.96
CA GLU A 384 -14.28 -5.22 -3.55
C GLU A 384 -12.87 -5.11 -2.95
N VAL A 385 -12.49 -6.05 -2.09
CA VAL A 385 -11.14 -6.07 -1.49
C VAL A 385 -10.10 -6.48 -2.54
N LYS A 386 -10.41 -7.49 -3.36
CA LYS A 386 -9.54 -7.97 -4.43
C LYS A 386 -9.25 -6.92 -5.48
N ALA A 387 -10.25 -6.13 -5.90
CA ALA A 387 -10.06 -5.02 -6.84
C ALA A 387 -9.14 -3.92 -6.28
N LYS A 388 -9.20 -3.64 -4.97
CA LYS A 388 -8.28 -2.71 -4.31
C LYS A 388 -6.85 -3.26 -4.30
N ILE A 389 -6.69 -4.54 -3.96
CA ILE A 389 -5.40 -5.24 -3.96
C ILE A 389 -4.82 -5.27 -5.38
N ASP A 390 -5.58 -5.66 -6.39
CA ASP A 390 -5.10 -5.81 -7.78
C ASP A 390 -4.71 -4.45 -8.40
N LYS A 391 -5.31 -3.36 -7.94
CA LYS A 391 -4.91 -1.99 -8.32
C LYS A 391 -3.54 -1.61 -7.74
N GLU A 392 -3.21 -2.06 -6.53
CA GLU A 392 -2.02 -1.62 -5.79
C GLU A 392 -0.84 -2.61 -5.89
N THR A 393 -1.11 -3.90 -6.11
CA THR A 393 -0.14 -5.02 -6.11
C THR A 393 0.90 -4.96 -7.23
N PRO A 394 0.57 -4.63 -8.50
CA PRO A 394 1.56 -4.64 -9.59
C PRO A 394 2.68 -3.62 -9.40
N ALA A 395 2.35 -2.46 -8.80
CA ALA A 395 3.33 -1.43 -8.48
C ALA A 395 4.22 -1.86 -7.30
N LEU A 396 3.60 -2.38 -6.23
CA LEU A 396 4.30 -2.79 -5.01
C LEU A 396 5.22 -4.00 -5.24
N ASN A 397 4.76 -5.05 -5.92
CA ASN A 397 5.56 -6.26 -6.14
C ASN A 397 6.78 -5.98 -7.04
N LYS A 398 6.64 -5.11 -8.05
CA LYS A 398 7.73 -4.70 -8.93
C LYS A 398 8.76 -3.85 -8.17
N GLN A 399 8.31 -3.02 -7.24
CA GLN A 399 9.17 -2.22 -6.37
C GLN A 399 9.92 -3.09 -5.35
N VAL A 400 9.20 -3.91 -4.58
CA VAL A 400 9.77 -4.78 -3.55
C VAL A 400 10.75 -5.79 -4.15
N MET A 401 10.44 -6.38 -5.32
CA MET A 401 11.38 -7.27 -6.02
C MET A 401 12.65 -6.54 -6.46
N ARG A 402 12.55 -5.32 -6.97
CA ARG A 402 13.73 -4.51 -7.36
C ARG A 402 14.58 -4.14 -6.14
N GLU A 403 13.93 -3.77 -5.04
CA GLU A 403 14.60 -3.46 -3.77
C GLU A 403 15.30 -4.69 -3.17
N MET A 404 14.64 -5.86 -3.18
CA MET A 404 15.24 -7.13 -2.76
C MET A 404 16.41 -7.57 -3.66
N GLN A 405 16.30 -7.42 -4.99
CA GLN A 405 17.38 -7.72 -5.92
C GLN A 405 18.59 -6.79 -5.72
N ALA A 406 18.35 -5.49 -5.51
CA ALA A 406 19.39 -4.53 -5.18
C ALA A 406 20.05 -4.84 -3.82
N LEU A 407 19.25 -5.17 -2.80
CA LEU A 407 19.75 -5.54 -1.47
C LEU A 407 20.60 -6.82 -1.53
N GLY A 408 20.15 -7.85 -2.24
CA GLY A 408 20.92 -9.09 -2.43
C GLY A 408 22.26 -8.87 -3.12
N TYR A 409 22.29 -8.02 -4.14
CA TYR A 409 23.53 -7.63 -4.81
C TYR A 409 24.47 -6.84 -3.89
N HIS A 410 23.96 -5.89 -3.10
CA HIS A 410 24.75 -5.14 -2.13
C HIS A 410 25.31 -6.02 -1.00
N LEU A 411 24.51 -6.96 -0.48
CA LEU A 411 24.98 -7.90 0.55
C LEU A 411 26.04 -8.85 0.01
N GLY A 412 25.90 -9.34 -1.24
CA GLY A 412 26.92 -10.16 -1.90
C GLY A 412 28.23 -9.40 -2.14
N ALA A 413 28.16 -8.12 -2.50
CA ALA A 413 29.32 -7.25 -2.63
C ALA A 413 30.06 -7.05 -1.31
N ILE A 414 29.33 -6.74 -0.22
CA ILE A 414 29.91 -6.55 1.12
C ILE A 414 30.53 -7.85 1.64
N ASP A 415 29.89 -9.01 1.44
CA ASP A 415 30.46 -10.31 1.81
C ASP A 415 31.76 -10.58 1.05
N THR A 416 31.79 -10.29 -0.26
CA THR A 416 32.98 -10.46 -1.10
C THR A 416 34.10 -9.52 -0.65
N GLN A 417 33.79 -8.25 -0.33
CA GLN A 417 34.76 -7.29 0.19
C GLN A 417 35.37 -7.77 1.52
N ASN A 418 34.54 -8.19 2.48
CA ASN A 418 35.01 -8.69 3.77
C ASN A 418 35.89 -9.94 3.63
N ARG A 419 35.56 -10.85 2.68
CA ARG A 419 36.37 -12.03 2.38
C ARG A 419 37.71 -11.65 1.73
N LEU A 420 37.71 -10.65 0.85
CA LEU A 420 38.92 -10.15 0.20
C LEU A 420 39.86 -9.46 1.20
N GLU A 421 39.31 -8.67 2.13
CA GLU A 421 40.07 -8.06 3.23
C GLU A 421 40.73 -9.13 4.10
N ARG A 422 39.99 -10.16 4.52
CA ARG A 422 40.55 -11.29 5.28
C ARG A 422 41.62 -12.07 4.51
N TYR A 423 41.42 -12.28 3.21
CA TYR A 423 42.41 -12.92 2.35
C TYR A 423 43.70 -12.09 2.28
N ASN A 424 43.58 -10.76 2.14
CA ASN A 424 44.72 -9.85 2.11
C ASN A 424 45.44 -9.78 3.45
N GLU A 425 44.73 -9.77 4.58
CA GLU A 425 45.31 -9.84 5.93
C GLU A 425 46.09 -11.14 6.15
N PHE A 426 45.51 -12.29 5.77
CA PHE A 426 46.18 -13.59 5.84
C PHE A 426 47.45 -13.58 4.97
N LYS A 427 47.34 -13.11 3.73
CA LYS A 427 48.46 -13.01 2.80
C LYS A 427 49.57 -12.12 3.34
N ALA A 428 49.24 -11.01 4.00
CA ALA A 428 50.22 -10.10 4.61
C ALA A 428 51.01 -10.72 5.77
N GLN A 429 50.54 -11.83 6.36
CA GLN A 429 51.23 -12.55 7.44
C GLN A 429 52.17 -13.65 6.93
N LEU A 430 52.09 -14.03 5.65
CA LEU A 430 52.91 -15.10 5.08
C LEU A 430 54.35 -14.64 4.78
N PRO A 431 55.33 -15.56 4.72
CA PRO A 431 56.67 -15.28 4.21
C PRO A 431 56.67 -14.84 2.72
N ASN A 432 57.68 -14.08 2.31
CA ASN A 432 57.74 -13.47 0.96
C ASN A 432 57.58 -14.47 -0.19
N GLU A 433 58.25 -15.63 -0.13
CA GLU A 433 58.15 -16.67 -1.18
C GLU A 433 56.72 -17.23 -1.33
N GLN A 434 55.98 -17.36 -0.21
CA GLN A 434 54.60 -17.83 -0.23
C GLN A 434 53.63 -16.75 -0.71
N ARG A 435 53.92 -15.46 -0.43
CA ARG A 435 53.17 -14.34 -1.01
C ARG A 435 53.35 -14.27 -2.52
N GLU A 436 54.57 -14.40 -3.01
CA GLU A 436 54.86 -14.42 -4.46
C GLU A 436 54.18 -15.60 -5.17
N PHE A 437 54.15 -16.77 -4.53
CA PHE A 437 53.40 -17.91 -5.05
C PHE A 437 51.88 -17.63 -5.13
N LEU A 438 51.30 -17.06 -4.07
CA LEU A 438 49.89 -16.68 -4.05
C LEU A 438 49.57 -15.58 -5.06
N ASP A 439 50.44 -14.58 -5.23
CA ASP A 439 50.29 -13.52 -6.23
C ASP A 439 50.34 -14.06 -7.67
N SER A 440 51.29 -14.95 -7.95
CA SER A 440 51.49 -15.52 -9.27
C SER A 440 50.45 -16.58 -9.66
N THR A 441 49.82 -17.24 -8.67
CA THR A 441 48.88 -18.36 -8.90
C THR A 441 47.43 -17.96 -8.63
N VAL A 442 47.14 -17.40 -7.45
CA VAL A 442 45.77 -17.02 -7.05
C VAL A 442 45.49 -15.59 -7.49
N GLY A 443 46.42 -14.65 -7.30
CA GLY A 443 46.27 -13.25 -7.72
C GLY A 443 45.91 -13.10 -9.19
N LYS A 444 46.54 -13.88 -10.09
CA LYS A 444 46.20 -13.88 -11.53
C LYS A 444 44.78 -14.35 -11.87
N ILE A 445 44.14 -15.14 -11.00
CA ILE A 445 42.74 -15.59 -11.20
C ILE A 445 41.77 -14.45 -10.88
N TRP A 446 42.12 -13.60 -9.89
CA TRP A 446 41.28 -12.50 -9.44
C TRP A 446 41.56 -11.19 -10.20
N ASP A 447 42.77 -10.98 -10.71
CA ASP A 447 43.20 -9.72 -11.33
C ASP A 447 42.37 -9.36 -12.58
N GLY A 448 41.67 -8.22 -12.48
CA GLY A 448 40.77 -7.70 -13.50
C GLY A 448 39.41 -8.39 -13.57
N SER A 449 39.11 -9.32 -12.66
CA SER A 449 37.84 -10.06 -12.63
C SER A 449 36.65 -9.18 -12.22
N PHE A 450 35.44 -9.64 -12.54
CA PHE A 450 34.18 -8.98 -12.14
C PHE A 450 34.04 -8.90 -10.62
N MET A 451 34.48 -9.95 -9.91
CA MET A 451 34.38 -10.04 -8.45
C MET A 451 35.38 -9.12 -7.73
N GLU A 452 36.60 -8.96 -8.24
CA GLU A 452 37.60 -8.02 -7.69
C GLU A 452 37.10 -6.57 -7.79
N GLN A 453 36.64 -6.14 -8.97
CA GLN A 453 36.20 -4.75 -9.19
C GLN A 453 34.91 -4.39 -8.42
N ILE A 454 34.02 -5.36 -8.21
CA ILE A 454 32.84 -5.17 -7.34
C ILE A 454 33.26 -5.11 -5.88
N ALA A 455 34.14 -6.01 -5.43
CA ALA A 455 34.65 -6.00 -4.05
C ALA A 455 35.41 -4.70 -3.71
N GLU A 456 36.12 -4.13 -4.68
CA GLU A 456 36.88 -2.88 -4.50
C GLU A 456 35.97 -1.64 -4.53
N ASN A 457 35.00 -1.55 -5.45
CA ASN A 457 34.11 -0.38 -5.52
C ASN A 457 32.78 -0.59 -6.27
N THR A 458 31.90 -1.43 -5.74
CA THR A 458 30.56 -1.70 -6.30
C THR A 458 29.76 -0.42 -6.60
N SER A 459 29.75 0.54 -5.66
CA SER A 459 28.93 1.75 -5.76
C SER A 459 29.36 2.64 -6.93
N ALA A 460 30.67 2.81 -7.13
CA ALA A 460 31.19 3.63 -8.22
C ALA A 460 30.97 2.97 -9.59
N VAL A 461 31.19 1.65 -9.70
CA VAL A 461 30.91 0.89 -10.93
C VAL A 461 29.44 1.03 -11.36
N CYS A 462 28.50 0.84 -10.42
CA CYS A 462 27.08 1.01 -10.72
C CYS A 462 26.73 2.46 -11.12
N SER A 463 27.40 3.45 -10.50
CA SER A 463 27.18 4.86 -10.80
C SER A 463 27.68 5.24 -12.21
N VAL A 464 28.87 4.78 -12.61
CA VAL A 464 29.40 4.96 -13.97
C VAL A 464 28.50 4.24 -14.99
N ALA A 465 28.08 3.00 -14.71
CA ALA A 465 27.21 2.23 -15.60
C ALA A 465 25.85 2.91 -15.80
N THR A 466 25.30 3.48 -14.74
CA THR A 466 24.04 4.23 -14.79
C THR A 466 24.21 5.51 -15.60
N ALA A 467 25.29 6.27 -15.37
CA ALA A 467 25.60 7.47 -16.14
C ALA A 467 25.76 7.16 -17.64
N LEU A 468 26.43 6.05 -18.00
CA LEU A 468 26.56 5.59 -19.39
C LEU A 468 25.21 5.19 -20.01
N PHE A 469 24.36 4.51 -19.26
CA PHE A 469 23.03 4.11 -19.73
C PHE A 469 22.11 5.33 -19.96
N MET A 470 22.26 6.36 -19.14
CA MET A 470 21.52 7.63 -19.26
C MET A 470 22.15 8.61 -20.26
N GLY A 471 23.28 8.26 -20.90
CA GLY A 471 23.97 9.11 -21.87
C GLY A 471 24.79 10.25 -21.25
N TYR A 472 25.01 10.25 -19.93
CA TYR A 472 25.81 11.24 -19.21
C TYR A 472 27.30 10.88 -19.25
N LEU A 473 27.90 10.96 -20.44
CA LEU A 473 29.26 10.47 -20.71
C LEU A 473 30.34 11.22 -19.91
N ASP A 474 30.18 12.54 -19.73
CA ASP A 474 31.10 13.36 -18.94
C ASP A 474 31.03 13.03 -17.44
N SER A 475 29.81 12.80 -16.93
CA SER A 475 29.61 12.36 -15.55
C SER A 475 30.18 10.96 -15.32
N ALA A 476 29.97 10.02 -16.25
CA ALA A 476 30.56 8.70 -16.21
C ALA A 476 32.10 8.76 -16.15
N THR A 477 32.70 9.61 -16.99
CA THR A 477 34.16 9.83 -17.04
C THR A 477 34.69 10.47 -15.76
N THR A 478 33.97 11.45 -15.22
CA THR A 478 34.34 12.15 -13.97
C THR A 478 34.30 11.21 -12.76
N ILE A 479 33.23 10.41 -12.63
CA ILE A 479 33.07 9.45 -11.54
C ILE A 479 34.16 8.36 -11.62
N ALA A 480 34.49 7.89 -12.82
CA ALA A 480 35.56 6.92 -13.01
C ALA A 480 36.93 7.50 -12.59
N ALA A 481 37.24 8.73 -13.01
CA ALA A 481 38.48 9.41 -12.65
C ALA A 481 38.63 9.67 -11.14
N SER A 482 37.53 10.04 -10.46
CA SER A 482 37.57 10.33 -9.02
C SER A 482 37.82 9.11 -8.14
N HIS A 483 37.71 7.91 -8.69
CA HIS A 483 37.94 6.64 -8.01
C HIS A 483 39.21 5.92 -8.49
N GLY A 484 40.13 6.66 -9.13
CA GLY A 484 41.43 6.15 -9.57
C GLY A 484 41.40 5.41 -10.92
N GLY A 485 40.23 5.38 -11.58
CA GLY A 485 40.06 4.91 -12.95
C GLY A 485 40.27 6.01 -13.99
N GLY A 486 39.82 5.79 -15.23
CA GLY A 486 39.89 6.76 -16.32
C GLY A 486 39.51 6.16 -17.68
N GLY A 487 39.40 7.03 -18.69
CA GLY A 487 38.96 6.70 -20.05
C GLY A 487 37.60 7.29 -20.38
N SER A 488 37.22 7.26 -21.66
CA SER A 488 35.93 7.75 -22.16
C SER A 488 35.29 6.67 -23.03
N PRO A 489 33.96 6.53 -23.01
CA PRO A 489 33.25 5.61 -23.89
C PRO A 489 33.26 6.03 -25.37
N GLY A 490 33.75 7.24 -25.69
CA GLY A 490 33.71 7.84 -27.03
C GLY A 490 32.47 8.73 -27.22
N SER A 491 32.52 9.65 -28.19
CA SER A 491 31.44 10.61 -28.48
C SER A 491 30.15 9.95 -28.97
N ASP A 492 30.27 8.77 -29.58
CA ASP A 492 29.17 8.08 -30.26
C ASP A 492 28.52 7.03 -29.35
N TRP A 493 28.69 7.17 -28.02
CA TRP A 493 28.16 6.21 -27.05
C TRP A 493 26.68 6.42 -26.79
N GLY A 494 25.86 5.50 -27.31
CA GLY A 494 24.43 5.43 -27.06
C GLY A 494 23.88 4.04 -27.36
N LYS A 495 22.59 3.81 -27.07
CA LYS A 495 21.88 2.57 -27.41
C LYS A 495 21.83 2.42 -28.94
N LYS A 496 22.14 1.23 -29.46
CA LYS A 496 22.04 0.96 -30.90
C LYS A 496 20.61 0.58 -31.29
N ASP A 497 20.24 0.84 -32.54
CA ASP A 497 18.90 0.56 -33.06
C ASP A 497 18.55 -0.94 -33.02
N ASP A 498 19.55 -1.83 -33.08
CA ASP A 498 19.44 -3.29 -33.05
C ASP A 498 19.65 -3.90 -31.65
N GLU A 499 19.81 -3.09 -30.60
CA GLU A 499 20.15 -3.52 -29.25
C GLU A 499 18.96 -3.42 -28.30
N ASP A 500 18.64 -4.49 -27.54
CA ASP A 500 17.60 -4.43 -26.51
C ASP A 500 18.07 -3.74 -25.21
N ASP A 501 17.14 -3.40 -24.32
CA ASP A 501 17.43 -2.68 -23.06
C ASP A 501 18.38 -3.45 -22.13
N LEU A 502 18.33 -4.78 -22.13
CA LEU A 502 19.18 -5.60 -21.26
C LEU A 502 20.59 -5.69 -21.83
N ALA A 503 20.73 -5.84 -23.14
CA ALA A 503 21.98 -5.81 -23.87
C ALA A 503 22.68 -4.44 -23.70
N PHE A 504 21.93 -3.34 -23.82
CA PHE A 504 22.47 -2.00 -23.61
C PHE A 504 22.92 -1.77 -22.16
N ARG A 505 22.14 -2.21 -21.16
CA ARG A 505 22.57 -2.16 -19.74
C ARG A 505 23.84 -2.98 -19.51
N ARG A 506 23.94 -4.18 -20.07
CA ARG A 506 25.15 -5.02 -19.98
C ARG A 506 26.36 -4.33 -20.60
N ARG A 507 26.20 -3.67 -21.74
CA ARG A 507 27.26 -2.89 -22.40
C ARG A 507 27.70 -1.70 -21.56
N CYS A 508 26.77 -0.99 -20.93
CA CYS A 508 27.06 0.11 -20.01
C CYS A 508 27.82 -0.38 -18.76
N PHE A 509 27.41 -1.51 -18.18
CA PHE A 509 28.15 -2.14 -17.07
C PHE A 509 29.55 -2.59 -17.48
N GLY A 510 29.70 -3.21 -18.65
CA GLY A 510 31.01 -3.62 -19.17
C GLY A 510 31.97 -2.44 -19.39
N MET A 511 31.45 -1.33 -19.91
CA MET A 511 32.22 -0.11 -20.09
C MET A 511 32.54 0.59 -18.77
N ALA A 512 31.61 0.62 -17.82
CA ALA A 512 31.87 1.14 -16.48
C ALA A 512 33.00 0.38 -15.78
N MET A 513 32.99 -0.95 -15.85
CA MET A 513 34.07 -1.80 -15.34
C MET A 513 35.41 -1.49 -16.03
N HIS A 514 35.39 -1.25 -17.35
CA HIS A 514 36.59 -0.85 -18.08
C HIS A 514 37.15 0.50 -17.63
N MET A 515 36.27 1.49 -17.46
CA MET A 515 36.62 2.85 -17.03
C MET A 515 37.08 2.90 -15.57
N MET A 516 36.62 1.97 -14.73
CA MET A 516 36.99 1.90 -13.30
C MET A 516 38.33 1.20 -13.04
N ARG A 517 39.00 0.65 -14.08
CA ARG A 517 40.35 0.07 -13.93
C ARG A 517 41.40 1.17 -13.80
N SER A 518 42.35 1.00 -12.88
CA SER A 518 43.44 1.96 -12.68
C SER A 518 44.38 2.08 -13.90
N GLY A 519 44.93 3.27 -14.13
CA GLY A 519 45.76 3.58 -15.29
C GLY A 519 46.99 2.67 -15.48
N ASN A 520 47.58 2.18 -14.38
CA ASN A 520 48.69 1.22 -14.41
C ASN A 520 48.28 -0.19 -14.90
N LYS A 521 47.02 -0.59 -14.67
CA LYS A 521 46.46 -1.87 -15.17
C LYS A 521 45.98 -1.76 -16.63
N GLN A 522 45.58 -0.57 -17.10
CA GLN A 522 45.20 -0.34 -18.51
C GLN A 522 46.39 -0.42 -19.48
N GLN A 523 47.59 0.02 -19.08
CA GLN A 523 48.79 -0.03 -19.95
C GLN A 523 49.41 -1.42 -20.12
N ARG A 524 49.20 -2.36 -19.19
CA ARG A 524 49.75 -3.73 -19.26
C ARG A 524 49.14 -4.62 -20.35
N LYS A 525 48.08 -4.17 -21.03
CA LYS A 525 47.36 -4.91 -22.08
C LYS A 525 47.53 -4.34 -23.49
N ARG A 526 48.37 -3.33 -23.67
CA ARG A 526 48.75 -2.81 -25.00
C ARG A 526 50.06 -3.40 -25.48
#